data_AF-M2Q2A3-F1
#
_entry.id   AF-M2Q2A3-F1
#
_cell.length_a   1.000
_cell.length_b   1.000
_cell.length_c   1.000
_cell.angle_alpha   90.00
_cell.angle_beta   90.00
_cell.angle_gamma   90.00
#
_symmetry.space_group_name_H-M   'P 1'
#
loop_
_entity.id
_entity.type
_entity.pdbx_description
1 polymer ?
#
loop_
_entity_poly.entity_id
_entity_poly.type
_entity_poly.pdbx_seq_one_letter_code
_entity_poly.pdbx_strand_id
1 'polypeptide(L)'
;GFGGTNDPMQNGQGSFNGSANDFTQNTQAGFSGTNDPMQNGQRSFNGSSNDFNAQGGFNAGEQGGFNAYNQQYNSNMNNGSKRGKLIITVIVAIAVLFGAYKGYDYFFGGNKIDLANNIVIKVAGEHGNGYITGVTNNVNYDKSNTEISTFVSSLRYTYSKSAALSNGDKVTVTVIYDQTRAKALKLKVTGVSKTIVIKSLPQRFASVNEVPKDLAGLYKPYADQKIRTMFINSSSITYQYDYDSVWFQKSKLNNSTTYTDRVIFAYKITAKNTSGQTASAYYGVQFSNINSRYKTAVKTSSAAGRLYFTSGTRTAVTDSSQIQQAFTNSTYDASKIE
;
A
#
# COMPACT_ATOMS: atom_id res chain seq x y z
N GLY A 1 56.13 -2.63 -40.98
CA GLY A 1 56.28 -2.42 -39.53
C GLY A 1 54.93 -2.05 -38.96
N PHE A 2 54.51 -2.79 -37.92
CA PHE A 2 53.36 -2.58 -37.01
C PHE A 2 51.98 -2.50 -37.69
N GLY A 3 51.06 -3.46 -37.61
CA GLY A 3 50.76 -4.44 -36.56
C GLY A 3 49.65 -3.90 -35.65
N GLY A 4 48.42 -4.43 -35.76
CA GLY A 4 47.33 -4.10 -34.84
C GLY A 4 45.92 -4.26 -35.42
N THR A 5 45.41 -5.49 -35.43
CA THR A 5 43.99 -5.84 -35.53
C THR A 5 43.25 -5.48 -34.25
N ASN A 6 42.03 -4.94 -34.32
CA ASN A 6 41.06 -4.99 -33.21
C ASN A 6 39.62 -5.03 -33.75
N ASP A 7 38.98 -6.17 -33.46
CA ASP A 7 37.58 -6.50 -33.67
C ASP A 7 36.63 -5.72 -32.72
N PRO A 8 35.33 -5.64 -33.05
CA PRO A 8 34.32 -5.05 -32.17
C PRO A 8 33.91 -5.98 -31.02
N MET A 9 33.91 -5.46 -29.79
CA MET A 9 33.38 -6.12 -28.59
C MET A 9 31.85 -6.32 -28.69
N GLN A 10 31.42 -7.58 -28.82
CA GLN A 10 30.09 -8.04 -28.49
C GLN A 10 30.02 -8.35 -26.99
N ASN A 11 29.05 -7.78 -26.28
CA ASN A 11 28.80 -8.12 -24.88
C ASN A 11 27.83 -9.32 -24.82
N GLY A 12 28.36 -10.44 -24.34
CA GLY A 12 27.70 -11.74 -24.31
C GLY A 12 26.55 -11.83 -23.31
N GLN A 13 25.49 -12.50 -23.76
CA GLN A 13 24.40 -13.03 -22.95
C GLN A 13 24.90 -14.20 -22.10
N GLY A 14 24.55 -14.19 -20.82
CA GLY A 14 24.87 -15.27 -19.88
C GLY A 14 24.00 -16.51 -20.12
N SER A 15 24.66 -17.66 -20.27
CA SER A 15 24.07 -18.99 -20.12
C SER A 15 23.91 -19.32 -18.64
N PHE A 16 22.69 -19.64 -18.22
CA PHE A 16 22.43 -20.43 -17.02
C PHE A 16 22.13 -21.87 -17.45
N ASN A 17 22.92 -22.82 -16.96
CA ASN A 17 22.68 -24.25 -17.12
C ASN A 17 22.73 -24.93 -15.76
N GLY A 18 21.78 -25.86 -15.57
CA GLY A 18 21.76 -26.91 -14.55
C GLY A 18 20.76 -26.68 -13.42
N SER A 19 19.85 -27.58 -13.07
CA SER A 19 19.44 -28.87 -13.64
C SER A 19 18.08 -29.23 -13.02
N ALA A 20 17.22 -29.85 -13.82
CA ALA A 20 15.98 -30.47 -13.40
C ALA A 20 16.20 -31.92 -12.93
N ASN A 21 15.36 -32.38 -11.99
CA ASN A 21 14.96 -33.77 -11.69
C ASN A 21 13.61 -33.61 -10.95
N ASP A 22 12.43 -33.77 -11.56
CA ASP A 22 11.74 -34.98 -12.03
C ASP A 22 11.28 -35.92 -10.90
N PHE A 23 9.95 -36.01 -10.67
CA PHE A 23 9.24 -37.25 -10.33
C PHE A 23 7.70 -37.13 -10.46
N THR A 24 7.20 -37.58 -11.61
CA THR A 24 6.03 -38.42 -11.91
C THR A 24 4.67 -38.33 -11.16
N GLN A 25 3.65 -38.07 -12.00
CA GLN A 25 2.25 -38.52 -12.09
C GLN A 25 1.71 -39.61 -11.13
N ASN A 26 0.43 -39.47 -10.69
CA ASN A 26 -0.65 -40.42 -11.04
C ASN A 26 -2.06 -39.87 -10.71
N THR A 27 -3.04 -40.19 -11.55
CA THR A 27 -4.47 -39.93 -11.42
C THR A 27 -5.19 -41.27 -11.25
N GLN A 28 -6.03 -41.47 -10.23
CA GLN A 28 -7.21 -42.35 -10.36
C GLN A 28 -8.25 -42.16 -9.25
N ALA A 29 -9.51 -42.29 -9.67
CA ALA A 29 -10.74 -42.04 -8.94
C ALA A 29 -11.24 -43.24 -8.12
N GLY A 30 -12.22 -42.97 -7.22
CA GLY A 30 -13.27 -43.92 -6.84
C GLY A 30 -13.64 -43.91 -5.36
N PHE A 31 -14.78 -43.30 -4.99
CA PHE A 31 -16.00 -43.98 -4.51
C PHE A 31 -16.98 -42.98 -3.84
N SER A 32 -18.25 -43.09 -4.27
CA SER A 32 -19.54 -42.80 -3.57
C SER A 32 -19.49 -42.05 -2.23
N GLY A 33 -20.21 -40.95 -1.99
CA GLY A 33 -21.61 -40.70 -2.30
C GLY A 33 -22.51 -41.08 -1.11
N THR A 34 -22.88 -40.10 -0.27
CA THR A 34 -24.19 -39.98 0.41
C THR A 34 -24.35 -38.65 1.14
N ASN A 35 -25.29 -37.84 0.63
CA ASN A 35 -26.31 -36.98 1.24
C ASN A 35 -25.99 -36.00 2.40
N ASP A 36 -26.28 -34.74 2.06
CA ASP A 36 -26.63 -33.53 2.85
C ASP A 36 -27.65 -33.73 4.02
N PRO A 37 -28.19 -32.66 4.65
CA PRO A 37 -27.56 -31.69 5.55
C PRO A 37 -28.31 -31.61 6.90
N MET A 38 -27.68 -31.16 7.99
CA MET A 38 -28.41 -30.87 9.24
C MET A 38 -28.94 -29.42 9.28
N GLN A 39 -30.26 -29.30 9.20
CA GLN A 39 -31.04 -28.13 9.58
C GLN A 39 -31.47 -28.19 11.06
N ASN A 40 -31.28 -27.05 11.73
CA ASN A 40 -32.10 -26.35 12.72
C ASN A 40 -33.32 -27.05 13.38
N GLY A 41 -33.46 -26.89 14.71
CA GLY A 41 -34.72 -27.16 15.42
C GLY A 41 -34.65 -27.07 16.95
N GLN A 42 -35.24 -26.01 17.52
CA GLN A 42 -35.43 -25.75 18.95
C GLN A 42 -36.32 -26.79 19.66
N ARG A 43 -36.12 -27.02 20.97
CA ARG A 43 -37.11 -26.82 22.06
C ARG A 43 -36.57 -27.21 23.45
N SER A 44 -36.95 -26.39 24.43
CA SER A 44 -36.68 -26.46 25.88
C SER A 44 -37.20 -27.72 26.57
N PHE A 45 -36.61 -28.06 27.73
CA PHE A 45 -37.38 -28.38 28.94
C PHE A 45 -36.69 -27.90 30.22
N ASN A 46 -37.56 -27.46 31.11
CA ASN A 46 -37.41 -26.89 32.44
C ASN A 46 -37.19 -28.00 33.49
N GLY A 47 -36.54 -27.71 34.63
CA GLY A 47 -36.45 -28.68 35.73
C GLY A 47 -35.43 -28.35 36.81
N SER A 48 -35.80 -27.45 37.71
CA SER A 48 -35.14 -27.18 38.99
C SER A 48 -35.21 -28.40 39.93
N SER A 49 -34.15 -28.67 40.70
CA SER A 49 -34.10 -28.59 42.18
C SER A 49 -33.10 -29.58 42.83
N ASN A 50 -32.32 -29.01 43.75
CA ASN A 50 -31.85 -29.56 45.04
C ASN A 50 -30.48 -30.27 45.19
N ASP A 51 -29.79 -29.70 46.20
CA ASP A 51 -28.90 -30.30 47.20
C ASP A 51 -27.44 -30.58 46.85
N PHE A 52 -26.57 -29.63 47.20
CA PHE A 52 -25.35 -29.94 47.96
C PHE A 52 -25.08 -28.86 49.03
N ASN A 53 -25.17 -29.30 50.28
CA ASN A 53 -24.83 -28.57 51.49
C ASN A 53 -23.37 -28.86 51.86
N ALA A 54 -22.53 -27.83 51.99
CA ALA A 54 -21.32 -27.84 52.84
C ALA A 54 -20.79 -26.39 53.04
N GLN A 55 -21.32 -25.74 54.07
CA GLN A 55 -20.71 -24.81 55.03
C GLN A 55 -19.41 -24.02 54.70
N GLY A 56 -19.54 -22.69 54.89
CA GLY A 56 -18.48 -21.74 55.30
C GLY A 56 -18.12 -20.71 54.23
N GLY A 57 -18.89 -19.63 54.02
CA GLY A 57 -18.79 -18.35 54.77
C GLY A 57 -17.46 -17.66 54.43
N PHE A 58 -17.38 -16.63 53.58
CA PHE A 58 -17.93 -15.28 53.74
C PHE A 58 -18.25 -14.64 52.38
N ASN A 59 -19.30 -13.82 52.30
CA ASN A 59 -19.45 -12.85 51.22
C ASN A 59 -19.92 -11.48 51.73
N ALA A 60 -19.47 -10.49 50.96
CA ALA A 60 -19.57 -9.04 50.98
C ALA A 60 -20.72 -8.35 51.74
N GLY A 61 -20.38 -7.19 52.31
CA GLY A 61 -21.28 -6.09 52.61
C GLY A 61 -20.62 -4.76 52.22
N GLU A 62 -21.33 -4.00 51.39
CA GLU A 62 -21.01 -2.76 50.69
C GLU A 62 -20.51 -1.58 51.55
N GLN A 63 -19.70 -0.69 50.95
CA GLN A 63 -19.98 0.75 50.74
C GLN A 63 -18.71 1.50 50.28
N GLY A 64 -18.85 2.32 49.24
CA GLY A 64 -17.77 3.18 48.73
C GLY A 64 -17.52 4.40 49.63
N GLY A 65 -16.27 4.89 49.64
CA GLY A 65 -15.89 6.12 50.35
C GLY A 65 -14.41 6.47 50.24
N PHE A 66 -14.12 7.77 50.16
CA PHE A 66 -12.86 8.44 49.82
C PHE A 66 -11.73 8.39 50.87
N ASN A 67 -10.53 8.73 50.37
CA ASN A 67 -9.45 9.52 51.02
C ASN A 67 -8.51 8.91 52.08
N ALA A 68 -7.22 9.03 51.73
CA ALA A 68 -6.08 9.48 52.53
C ALA A 68 -6.20 9.47 54.06
N TYR A 69 -5.33 8.68 54.71
CA TYR A 69 -4.35 9.12 55.73
C TYR A 69 -3.61 7.85 56.19
N ASN A 70 -2.27 7.83 56.13
CA ASN A 70 -1.50 6.77 56.79
C ASN A 70 -0.58 7.39 57.85
N GLN A 71 -1.01 7.14 59.08
CA GLN A 71 -0.27 6.92 60.32
C GLN A 71 0.84 7.89 60.75
N GLN A 72 0.44 8.66 61.76
CA GLN A 72 1.22 9.25 62.82
C GLN A 72 1.93 8.16 63.66
N TYR A 73 3.26 8.13 63.60
CA TYR A 73 4.08 7.56 64.67
C TYR A 73 4.33 8.66 65.71
N ASN A 74 3.87 8.42 66.94
CA ASN A 74 4.17 9.25 68.10
C ASN A 74 5.30 8.58 68.88
N SER A 75 6.49 9.17 68.87
CA SER A 75 7.50 8.93 69.90
C SER A 75 7.95 10.26 70.47
N ASN A 76 7.57 10.41 71.73
CA ASN A 76 7.87 11.52 72.61
C ASN A 76 9.36 11.47 72.98
N MET A 77 10.13 12.53 72.72
CA MET A 77 11.30 12.87 73.55
C MET A 77 11.70 14.34 73.35
N ASN A 78 11.69 15.07 74.46
CA ASN A 78 11.96 16.49 74.57
C ASN A 78 13.44 16.74 74.95
N ASN A 79 14.02 17.78 74.33
CA ASN A 79 15.14 18.64 74.74
C ASN A 79 16.56 18.10 75.09
N GLY A 80 17.56 18.65 74.38
CA GLY A 80 18.98 18.62 74.74
C GLY A 80 19.92 19.34 73.75
N SER A 81 20.19 20.63 74.02
CA SER A 81 21.19 21.58 73.47
C SER A 81 22.22 21.19 72.36
N LYS A 82 22.09 21.90 71.23
CA LYS A 82 23.11 22.52 70.32
C LYS A 82 24.61 22.10 70.40
N ARG A 83 25.05 20.94 69.86
CA ARG A 83 26.44 20.75 69.30
C ARG A 83 26.60 19.70 68.17
N GLY A 84 25.51 19.17 67.58
CA GLY A 84 25.58 18.06 66.61
C GLY A 84 25.07 18.33 65.18
N LYS A 85 25.14 19.57 64.66
CA LYS A 85 24.52 19.95 63.37
C LYS A 85 25.48 20.18 62.19
N LEU A 86 26.75 19.77 62.25
CA LEU A 86 27.71 20.05 61.16
C LEU A 86 28.22 18.83 60.35
N ILE A 87 27.86 17.59 60.67
CA ILE A 87 28.43 16.41 59.98
C ILE A 87 27.44 15.72 59.01
N ILE A 88 26.13 15.91 59.17
CA ILE A 88 25.13 15.24 58.30
C ILE A 88 24.87 16.02 56.99
N THR A 89 25.09 17.34 56.97
CA THR A 89 24.87 18.16 55.77
C THR A 89 25.91 17.90 54.67
N VAL A 90 27.14 17.50 55.03
CA VAL A 90 28.23 17.26 54.06
C VAL A 90 28.07 15.91 53.34
N ILE A 91 27.57 14.87 54.03
CA ILE A 91 27.38 13.54 53.43
C ILE A 91 26.14 13.51 52.51
N VAL A 92 25.06 14.21 52.87
CA VAL A 92 23.88 14.35 51.98
C VAL A 92 24.20 15.26 50.79
N ALA A 93 25.00 16.32 50.96
CA ALA A 93 25.44 17.14 49.83
C ALA A 93 26.38 16.36 48.89
N ILE A 94 27.27 15.50 49.39
CA ILE A 94 28.15 14.66 48.55
C ILE A 94 27.39 13.51 47.89
N ALA A 95 26.39 12.90 48.55
CA ALA A 95 25.53 11.86 47.96
C ALA A 95 24.51 12.44 46.96
N VAL A 96 24.03 13.66 47.19
CA VAL A 96 23.25 14.43 46.19
C VAL A 96 24.17 14.90 45.08
N LEU A 97 25.43 15.28 45.32
CA LEU A 97 26.37 15.63 44.26
C LEU A 97 26.85 14.40 43.47
N PHE A 98 27.05 13.22 44.06
CA PHE A 98 27.43 11.98 43.35
C PHE A 98 26.22 11.28 42.71
N GLY A 99 25.07 11.28 43.37
CA GLY A 99 23.79 10.79 42.86
C GLY A 99 23.21 11.70 41.79
N ALA A 100 23.33 13.03 41.95
CA ALA A 100 23.10 13.97 40.87
C ALA A 100 24.21 13.85 39.83
N TYR A 101 25.48 13.60 40.10
CA TYR A 101 26.49 13.47 39.03
C TYR A 101 26.23 12.23 38.15
N LYS A 102 25.93 11.06 38.74
CA LYS A 102 25.55 9.86 37.97
C LYS A 102 24.16 9.96 37.35
N GLY A 103 23.24 10.67 37.99
CA GLY A 103 21.92 10.98 37.45
C GLY A 103 21.99 12.03 36.34
N TYR A 104 22.86 13.03 36.44
CA TYR A 104 22.95 14.21 35.57
C TYR A 104 23.63 13.88 34.26
N ASP A 105 24.64 13.00 34.24
CA ASP A 105 25.15 12.46 32.97
C ASP A 105 24.07 11.63 32.24
N TYR A 106 23.22 10.92 32.96
CA TYR A 106 22.13 10.11 32.40
C TYR A 106 20.89 10.95 32.01
N PHE A 107 20.58 12.03 32.75
CA PHE A 107 19.40 12.88 32.55
C PHE A 107 19.68 14.14 31.69
N PHE A 108 20.89 14.70 31.76
CA PHE A 108 21.30 15.98 31.18
C PHE A 108 22.55 15.91 30.26
N GLY A 109 23.40 14.87 30.34
CA GLY A 109 24.67 14.77 29.59
C GLY A 109 24.74 13.80 28.41
N GLY A 110 23.75 12.92 28.22
CA GLY A 110 23.74 11.96 27.11
C GLY A 110 23.45 12.65 25.76
N ASN A 111 24.17 12.24 24.70
CA ASN A 111 23.89 12.67 23.33
C ASN A 111 22.44 12.30 22.98
N LYS A 112 21.56 13.30 22.94
CA LYS A 112 20.15 13.10 22.58
C LYS A 112 20.09 12.69 21.11
N ILE A 113 19.44 11.56 20.86
CA ILE A 113 19.25 11.05 19.51
C ILE A 113 17.76 10.83 19.26
N ASP A 114 17.21 11.53 18.28
CA ASP A 114 15.83 11.35 17.85
C ASP A 114 15.79 10.34 16.70
N LEU A 115 15.14 9.20 16.94
CA LEU A 115 15.16 8.11 15.97
C LEU A 115 14.10 8.23 14.88
N ALA A 116 13.05 9.02 15.04
CA ALA A 116 11.90 9.00 14.14
C ALA A 116 11.64 10.33 13.42
N ASN A 117 12.21 11.45 13.90
CA ASN A 117 11.91 12.78 13.37
C ASN A 117 12.05 12.87 11.84
N ASN A 118 13.07 12.21 11.28
CA ASN A 118 13.41 12.27 9.86
C ASN A 118 12.89 11.07 9.05
N ILE A 119 11.95 10.28 9.59
CA ILE A 119 11.31 9.20 8.84
C ILE A 119 10.47 9.77 7.71
N VAL A 120 10.66 9.18 6.53
CA VAL A 120 9.84 9.30 5.34
C VAL A 120 9.51 7.89 4.84
N ILE A 121 8.23 7.64 4.54
CA ILE A 121 7.79 6.40 3.90
C ILE A 121 7.66 6.60 2.40
N LYS A 122 8.00 5.56 1.64
CA LYS A 122 7.69 5.46 0.22
C LYS A 122 6.44 4.60 0.06
N VAL A 123 5.50 5.09 -0.73
CA VAL A 123 4.23 4.40 -1.00
C VAL A 123 4.03 4.21 -2.50
N ALA A 124 3.40 3.10 -2.86
CA ALA A 124 2.98 2.78 -4.22
C ALA A 124 1.52 2.28 -4.21
N GLY A 125 0.97 1.98 -5.40
CA GLY A 125 -0.43 1.58 -5.57
C GLY A 125 -1.37 2.77 -5.75
N GLU A 126 -2.67 2.49 -5.69
CA GLU A 126 -3.76 3.47 -5.82
C GLU A 126 -4.46 3.69 -4.47
N HIS A 127 -5.22 4.77 -4.35
CA HIS A 127 -6.10 5.01 -3.21
C HIS A 127 -6.98 3.77 -2.93
N GLY A 128 -7.00 3.30 -1.68
CA GLY A 128 -7.68 2.07 -1.25
C GLY A 128 -6.81 0.82 -1.36
N ASN A 129 -5.76 0.85 -2.18
CA ASN A 129 -4.88 -0.27 -2.49
C ASN A 129 -3.40 0.09 -2.34
N GLY A 130 -3.10 1.20 -1.68
CA GLY A 130 -1.75 1.66 -1.52
C GLY A 130 -0.98 0.75 -0.56
N TYR A 131 0.33 0.70 -0.72
CA TYR A 131 1.20 -0.08 0.14
C TYR A 131 2.56 0.59 0.31
N ILE A 132 3.20 0.34 1.45
CA ILE A 132 4.55 0.85 1.75
C ILE A 132 5.57 0.03 0.97
N THR A 133 6.43 0.71 0.22
CA THR A 133 7.55 0.10 -0.53
C THR A 133 8.90 0.32 0.14
N GLY A 134 8.97 1.21 1.13
CA GLY A 134 10.18 1.39 1.91
C GLY A 134 10.08 2.53 2.92
N VAL A 135 11.12 2.61 3.75
CA VAL A 135 11.35 3.68 4.71
C VAL A 135 12.74 4.23 4.48
N THR A 136 12.85 5.55 4.53
CA THR A 136 14.13 6.24 4.66
C THR A 136 14.11 7.04 5.95
N ASN A 137 15.22 7.00 6.67
CA ASN A 137 15.35 7.73 7.91
C ASN A 137 16.78 8.27 8.03
N ASN A 138 16.93 9.59 7.95
CA ASN A 138 18.22 10.24 8.11
C ASN A 138 18.36 10.72 9.56
N VAL A 139 18.62 9.79 10.48
CA VAL A 139 18.82 10.13 11.90
C VAL A 139 19.99 11.11 12.02
N ASN A 140 19.82 12.14 12.85
CA ASN A 140 20.88 13.11 13.11
C ASN A 140 21.78 12.57 14.24
N TYR A 141 23.05 12.32 13.93
CA TYR A 141 24.07 11.85 14.87
C TYR A 141 25.47 12.17 14.33
N ASP A 142 26.50 12.06 15.17
CA ASP A 142 27.90 12.16 14.75
C ASP A 142 28.32 10.93 13.95
N LYS A 143 28.43 11.09 12.63
CA LYS A 143 28.78 10.02 11.68
C LYS A 143 30.22 9.56 11.78
N SER A 144 31.10 10.30 12.46
CA SER A 144 32.47 9.86 12.73
C SER A 144 32.54 8.79 13.83
N ASN A 145 31.52 8.72 14.69
CA ASN A 145 31.41 7.68 15.70
C ASN A 145 30.87 6.38 15.07
N THR A 146 31.77 5.43 14.83
CA THR A 146 31.46 4.14 14.20
C THR A 146 30.49 3.28 15.01
N GLU A 147 30.51 3.39 16.33
CA GLU A 147 29.59 2.63 17.20
C GLU A 147 28.16 3.16 17.11
N ILE A 148 27.99 4.48 17.11
CA ILE A 148 26.68 5.13 16.92
C ILE A 148 26.19 4.93 15.49
N SER A 149 27.08 5.00 14.49
CA SER A 149 26.74 4.67 13.09
C SER A 149 26.23 3.24 12.97
N THR A 150 26.90 2.28 13.61
CA THR A 150 26.46 0.88 13.62
C THR A 150 25.10 0.74 14.31
N PHE A 151 24.89 1.39 15.45
CA PHE A 151 23.60 1.43 16.12
C PHE A 151 22.48 1.98 15.22
N VAL A 152 22.70 3.11 14.55
CA VAL A 152 21.72 3.72 13.63
C VAL A 152 21.47 2.85 12.40
N SER A 153 22.50 2.17 11.88
CA SER A 153 22.35 1.25 10.75
C SER A 153 21.55 -0.02 11.11
N SER A 154 21.50 -0.38 12.39
CA SER A 154 20.78 -1.56 12.88
C SER A 154 19.28 -1.32 13.12
N LEU A 155 18.82 -0.07 13.00
CA LEU A 155 17.43 0.30 13.23
C LEU A 155 16.50 -0.45 12.29
N ARG A 156 15.43 -1.02 12.85
CA ARG A 156 14.34 -1.66 12.12
C ARG A 156 13.07 -0.85 12.28
N TYR A 157 12.08 -1.10 11.43
CA TYR A 157 10.83 -0.32 11.40
C TYR A 157 9.63 -1.25 11.36
N THR A 158 8.58 -0.87 12.09
CA THR A 158 7.25 -1.47 12.01
C THR A 158 6.19 -0.40 11.75
N TYR A 159 5.01 -0.83 11.30
CA TYR A 159 3.94 0.04 10.82
C TYR A 159 2.62 -0.35 11.47
N SER A 160 1.79 0.64 11.82
CA SER A 160 0.41 0.39 12.22
C SER A 160 -0.45 -0.17 11.06
N LYS A 161 -0.08 0.14 9.81
CA LYS A 161 -0.72 -0.33 8.58
C LYS A 161 0.28 -0.24 7.43
N SER A 162 0.40 -1.29 6.63
CA SER A 162 1.38 -1.37 5.52
C SER A 162 0.77 -1.54 4.13
N ALA A 163 -0.51 -1.88 4.04
CA ALA A 163 -1.25 -2.11 2.79
C ALA A 163 -2.70 -1.60 2.90
N ALA A 164 -3.45 -1.66 1.80
CA ALA A 164 -4.79 -1.08 1.67
C ALA A 164 -4.85 0.40 2.09
N LEU A 165 -3.79 1.15 1.78
CA LEU A 165 -3.63 2.54 2.15
C LEU A 165 -4.48 3.46 1.24
N SER A 166 -5.07 4.47 1.87
CA SER A 166 -5.82 5.53 1.21
C SER A 166 -5.22 6.90 1.51
N ASN A 167 -5.45 7.86 0.61
CA ASN A 167 -5.13 9.26 0.91
C ASN A 167 -5.90 9.69 2.17
N GLY A 168 -5.20 10.29 3.13
CA GLY A 168 -5.74 10.66 4.44
C GLY A 168 -5.46 9.66 5.57
N ASP A 169 -5.07 8.41 5.25
CA ASP A 169 -4.70 7.43 6.28
C ASP A 169 -3.54 7.94 7.14
N LYS A 170 -3.63 7.69 8.44
CA LYS A 170 -2.55 7.95 9.40
C LYS A 170 -1.80 6.64 9.67
N VAL A 171 -0.54 6.57 9.23
CA VAL A 171 0.34 5.44 9.49
C VAL A 171 1.37 5.84 10.54
N THR A 172 1.39 5.12 11.66
CA THR A 172 2.46 5.28 12.66
C THR A 172 3.59 4.33 12.32
N VAL A 173 4.76 4.90 12.05
CA VAL A 173 6.03 4.17 11.91
C VAL A 173 6.71 4.16 13.25
N THR A 174 7.06 2.97 13.76
CA THR A 174 7.77 2.80 15.02
C THR A 174 9.15 2.23 14.76
N VAL A 175 10.17 2.85 15.35
CA VAL A 175 11.56 2.41 15.28
C VAL A 175 11.80 1.33 16.32
N ILE A 176 12.32 0.19 15.86
CA ILE A 176 12.77 -0.91 16.69
C ILE A 176 14.30 -0.82 16.76
N TYR A 177 14.83 -0.76 17.98
CA TYR A 177 16.25 -0.58 18.25
C TYR A 177 16.69 -1.40 19.47
N ASP A 178 17.99 -1.68 19.55
CA ASP A 178 18.58 -2.38 20.69
C ASP A 178 18.73 -1.40 21.88
N GLN A 179 17.85 -1.54 22.87
CA GLN A 179 17.86 -0.70 24.08
C GLN A 179 19.11 -0.93 24.94
N THR A 180 19.66 -2.15 24.95
CA THR A 180 20.87 -2.48 25.71
C THR A 180 22.06 -1.79 25.08
N ARG A 181 22.19 -1.83 23.76
CA ARG A 181 23.25 -1.12 23.03
C ARG A 181 23.11 0.40 23.17
N ALA A 182 21.90 0.95 23.10
CA ALA A 182 21.66 2.37 23.33
C ALA A 182 22.11 2.83 24.71
N LYS A 183 21.83 2.05 25.77
CA LYS A 183 22.29 2.31 27.14
C LYS A 183 23.82 2.21 27.25
N ALA A 184 24.44 1.20 26.65
CA ALA A 184 25.89 1.04 26.63
C ALA A 184 26.60 2.24 25.97
N LEU A 185 25.99 2.78 24.91
CA LEU A 185 26.46 3.98 24.21
C LEU A 185 26.06 5.30 24.89
N LYS A 186 25.41 5.24 26.07
CA LYS A 186 24.92 6.41 26.82
C LYS A 186 24.02 7.35 25.99
N LEU A 187 23.26 6.78 25.04
CA LEU A 187 22.37 7.55 24.17
C LEU A 187 21.05 7.86 24.88
N LYS A 188 20.64 9.13 24.87
CA LYS A 188 19.29 9.53 25.30
C LYS A 188 18.35 9.46 24.10
N VAL A 189 17.78 8.28 23.88
CA VAL A 189 16.85 8.01 22.77
C VAL A 189 15.52 8.75 22.99
N THR A 190 15.11 9.55 22.01
CA THR A 190 13.79 10.18 21.94
C THR A 190 13.14 9.93 20.58
N GLY A 191 11.86 10.29 20.43
CA GLY A 191 11.15 10.20 19.15
C GLY A 191 11.26 8.81 18.53
N VAL A 192 10.66 7.81 19.17
CA VAL A 192 10.74 6.40 18.71
C VAL A 192 9.65 6.04 17.71
N SER A 193 8.74 6.96 17.42
CA SER A 193 7.71 6.79 16.41
C SER A 193 7.34 8.12 15.75
N LYS A 194 6.80 8.02 14.53
CA LYS A 194 6.28 9.16 13.76
C LYS A 194 5.00 8.75 13.05
N THR A 195 3.95 9.55 13.19
CA THR A 195 2.72 9.38 12.41
C THR A 195 2.82 10.19 11.13
N ILE A 196 2.58 9.52 10.00
CA ILE A 196 2.62 10.09 8.65
C ILE A 196 1.23 9.99 8.06
N VAL A 197 0.76 11.08 7.45
CA VAL A 197 -0.48 11.10 6.68
C VAL A 197 -0.17 10.71 5.23
N ILE A 198 -0.84 9.69 4.72
CA ILE A 198 -0.70 9.26 3.33
C ILE A 198 -1.32 10.31 2.39
N LYS A 199 -0.58 10.68 1.35
CA LYS A 199 -0.98 11.67 0.36
C LYS A 199 -0.61 11.21 -1.05
N SER A 200 -1.32 11.76 -2.05
CA SER A 200 -0.99 11.67 -3.47
C SER A 200 -0.92 10.26 -4.09
N LEU A 201 -1.61 9.28 -3.49
CA LEU A 201 -1.94 8.04 -4.20
C LEU A 201 -2.92 8.37 -5.34
N PRO A 202 -2.71 7.83 -6.56
CA PRO A 202 -3.65 7.95 -7.67
C PRO A 202 -5.03 7.43 -7.27
N GLN A 203 -6.09 8.07 -7.77
CA GLN A 203 -7.47 7.73 -7.45
C GLN A 203 -8.23 7.43 -8.74
N ARG A 204 -8.89 6.27 -8.79
CA ARG A 204 -9.82 5.90 -9.87
C ARG A 204 -11.05 6.80 -9.83
N PHE A 205 -11.58 7.15 -10.99
CA PHE A 205 -12.84 7.91 -11.08
C PHE A 205 -14.02 7.02 -10.71
N ALA A 206 -14.92 7.48 -9.85
CA ALA A 206 -16.05 6.64 -9.41
C ALA A 206 -17.02 6.36 -10.56
N SER A 207 -17.23 7.35 -11.44
CA SER A 207 -18.10 7.28 -12.62
C SER A 207 -17.57 8.17 -13.74
N VAL A 208 -18.20 8.10 -14.91
CA VAL A 208 -17.86 8.98 -16.06
C VAL A 208 -18.04 10.47 -15.73
N ASN A 209 -18.95 10.82 -14.83
CA ASN A 209 -19.21 12.20 -14.43
C ASN A 209 -18.05 12.82 -13.63
N GLU A 210 -17.17 11.98 -13.06
CA GLU A 210 -15.95 12.42 -12.39
C GLU A 210 -14.74 12.43 -13.32
N VAL A 211 -14.87 11.95 -14.55
CA VAL A 211 -13.79 12.00 -15.53
C VAL A 211 -13.56 13.46 -15.91
N PRO A 212 -12.31 13.98 -15.79
CA PRO A 212 -12.02 15.36 -16.14
C PRO A 212 -12.29 15.63 -17.63
N LYS A 213 -12.96 16.75 -17.91
CA LYS A 213 -13.35 17.17 -19.28
C LYS A 213 -12.16 17.32 -20.23
N ASP A 214 -10.98 17.65 -19.70
CA ASP A 214 -9.75 17.79 -20.49
C ASP A 214 -9.09 16.44 -20.87
N LEU A 215 -9.51 15.33 -20.25
CA LEU A 215 -8.90 14.01 -20.48
C LEU A 215 -9.01 13.59 -21.95
N ALA A 216 -10.20 13.71 -22.55
CA ALA A 216 -10.42 13.32 -23.93
C ALA A 216 -9.52 14.13 -24.88
N GLY A 217 -9.47 15.46 -24.72
CA GLY A 217 -8.60 16.33 -25.51
C GLY A 217 -7.11 16.01 -25.37
N LEU A 218 -6.68 15.64 -24.16
CA LEU A 218 -5.28 15.29 -23.89
C LEU A 218 -4.84 13.97 -24.56
N TYR A 219 -5.75 12.99 -24.65
CA TYR A 219 -5.42 11.65 -25.18
C TYR A 219 -5.69 11.51 -26.68
N LYS A 220 -6.62 12.30 -27.24
CA LYS A 220 -7.03 12.18 -28.65
C LYS A 220 -5.88 12.25 -29.67
N PRO A 221 -4.87 13.14 -29.56
CA PRO A 221 -3.78 13.20 -30.54
C PRO A 221 -3.02 11.87 -30.68
N TYR A 222 -2.82 11.16 -29.57
CA TYR A 222 -2.17 9.85 -29.54
C TYR A 222 -3.04 8.77 -30.17
N ALA A 223 -4.36 8.84 -29.94
CA ALA A 223 -5.32 7.93 -30.55
C ALA A 223 -5.37 8.11 -32.08
N ASP A 224 -5.44 9.38 -32.53
CA ASP A 224 -5.45 9.75 -33.94
C ASP A 224 -4.15 9.29 -34.64
N GLN A 225 -2.99 9.48 -33.99
CA GLN A 225 -1.71 8.97 -34.49
C GLN A 225 -1.76 7.45 -34.64
N LYS A 226 -2.28 6.73 -33.64
CA LYS A 226 -2.35 5.27 -33.67
C LYS A 226 -3.17 4.76 -34.87
N ILE A 227 -4.34 5.34 -35.11
CA ILE A 227 -5.18 5.00 -36.27
C ILE A 227 -4.44 5.27 -37.59
N ARG A 228 -3.82 6.45 -37.74
CA ARG A 228 -3.08 6.80 -38.97
C ARG A 228 -1.92 5.84 -39.24
N THR A 229 -1.22 5.38 -38.21
CA THR A 229 -0.12 4.41 -38.39
C THR A 229 -0.60 2.99 -38.69
N MET A 230 -1.82 2.65 -38.31
CA MET A 230 -2.37 1.31 -38.52
C MET A 230 -3.05 1.16 -39.89
N PHE A 231 -3.67 2.22 -40.40
CA PHE A 231 -4.40 2.22 -41.67
C PHE A 231 -3.71 3.11 -42.69
N ILE A 232 -2.67 2.57 -43.32
CA ILE A 232 -1.87 3.25 -44.32
C ILE A 232 -2.42 2.94 -45.71
N ASN A 233 -2.67 3.99 -46.50
CA ASN A 233 -3.04 3.84 -47.90
C ASN A 233 -1.96 3.11 -48.69
N SER A 234 -2.39 2.37 -49.69
CA SER A 234 -1.54 1.72 -50.68
C SER A 234 -2.14 1.88 -52.08
N SER A 235 -1.47 1.35 -53.09
CA SER A 235 -1.98 1.32 -54.47
C SER A 235 -3.29 0.53 -54.62
N SER A 236 -3.56 -0.44 -53.74
CA SER A 236 -4.71 -1.35 -53.86
C SER A 236 -5.88 -0.99 -52.94
N ILE A 237 -5.64 -0.19 -51.89
CA ILE A 237 -6.63 0.14 -50.87
C ILE A 237 -6.37 1.52 -50.27
N THR A 238 -7.43 2.31 -50.14
CA THR A 238 -7.42 3.58 -49.44
C THR A 238 -8.32 3.49 -48.20
N TYR A 239 -7.91 4.14 -47.12
CA TYR A 239 -8.62 4.21 -45.86
C TYR A 239 -9.06 5.64 -45.54
N GLN A 240 -10.33 5.80 -45.20
CA GLN A 240 -10.87 6.95 -44.50
C GLN A 240 -11.07 6.60 -43.03
N TYR A 241 -10.77 7.55 -42.14
CA TYR A 241 -10.92 7.38 -40.70
C TYR A 241 -11.72 8.55 -40.13
N ASP A 242 -12.90 8.26 -39.61
CA ASP A 242 -13.79 9.24 -39.00
C ASP A 242 -13.83 9.01 -37.49
N TYR A 243 -13.46 10.02 -36.71
CA TYR A 243 -13.62 9.98 -35.25
C TYR A 243 -15.11 10.02 -34.90
N ASP A 244 -15.55 9.11 -34.02
CA ASP A 244 -16.95 9.03 -33.61
C ASP A 244 -17.15 9.51 -32.17
N SER A 245 -16.45 8.87 -31.22
CA SER A 245 -16.72 9.07 -29.80
C SER A 245 -15.56 8.65 -28.90
N VAL A 246 -15.62 9.09 -27.64
CA VAL A 246 -14.70 8.69 -26.57
C VAL A 246 -15.48 8.10 -25.40
N TRP A 247 -14.96 7.03 -24.83
CA TRP A 247 -15.65 6.22 -23.82
C TRP A 247 -14.76 5.98 -22.62
N PHE A 248 -15.35 6.08 -21.43
CA PHE A 248 -14.76 5.58 -20.20
C PHE A 248 -15.23 4.15 -19.95
N GLN A 249 -14.29 3.23 -19.79
CA GLN A 249 -14.54 1.85 -19.40
C GLN A 249 -14.08 1.66 -17.96
N LYS A 250 -15.04 1.50 -17.05
CA LYS A 250 -14.78 1.22 -15.64
C LYS A 250 -14.67 -0.29 -15.43
N SER A 251 -13.56 -0.74 -14.88
CA SER A 251 -13.37 -2.13 -14.51
C SER A 251 -14.23 -2.50 -13.30
N LYS A 252 -15.00 -3.58 -13.44
CA LYS A 252 -15.79 -4.21 -12.36
C LYS A 252 -14.92 -4.91 -11.33
N LEU A 253 -13.68 -5.23 -11.71
CA LEU A 253 -12.73 -5.88 -10.83
C LEU A 253 -11.95 -4.82 -10.06
N ASN A 254 -12.15 -4.83 -8.75
CA ASN A 254 -11.32 -4.03 -7.85
C ASN A 254 -9.90 -4.60 -7.85
N ASN A 255 -8.91 -3.70 -7.90
CA ASN A 255 -7.50 -4.02 -7.60
C ASN A 255 -6.80 -4.91 -8.64
N SER A 256 -7.37 -5.06 -9.83
CA SER A 256 -6.72 -5.80 -10.92
C SER A 256 -5.63 -4.96 -11.57
N THR A 257 -4.43 -5.52 -11.70
CA THR A 257 -3.34 -4.93 -12.51
C THR A 257 -3.53 -5.18 -14.00
N THR A 258 -4.35 -6.17 -14.37
CA THR A 258 -4.67 -6.53 -15.75
C THR A 258 -5.89 -5.76 -16.26
N TYR A 259 -6.93 -5.70 -15.43
CA TYR A 259 -8.21 -5.09 -15.76
C TYR A 259 -8.35 -3.74 -15.06
N THR A 260 -7.66 -2.75 -15.60
CA THR A 260 -7.72 -1.37 -15.11
C THR A 260 -8.74 -0.54 -15.87
N ASP A 261 -9.09 0.61 -15.31
CA ASP A 261 -9.95 1.59 -15.97
C ASP A 261 -9.30 2.12 -17.25
N ARG A 262 -10.13 2.36 -18.26
CA ARG A 262 -9.69 2.67 -19.62
C ARG A 262 -10.41 3.88 -20.18
N VAL A 263 -9.73 4.57 -21.10
CA VAL A 263 -10.37 5.45 -22.06
C VAL A 263 -10.21 4.86 -23.45
N ILE A 264 -11.29 4.82 -24.23
CA ILE A 264 -11.30 4.27 -25.59
C ILE A 264 -11.83 5.31 -26.57
N PHE A 265 -11.06 5.55 -27.61
CA PHE A 265 -11.46 6.39 -28.74
C PHE A 265 -11.97 5.49 -29.86
N ALA A 266 -13.23 5.69 -30.26
CA ALA A 266 -13.87 4.94 -31.33
C ALA A 266 -13.75 5.71 -32.66
N TYR A 267 -13.39 4.97 -33.71
CA TYR A 267 -13.27 5.47 -35.07
C TYR A 267 -14.02 4.57 -36.02
N LYS A 268 -14.74 5.15 -36.98
CA LYS A 268 -15.23 4.43 -38.15
C LYS A 268 -14.14 4.42 -39.21
N ILE A 269 -13.72 3.24 -39.63
CA ILE A 269 -12.72 3.06 -40.67
C ILE A 269 -13.42 2.53 -41.92
N THR A 270 -13.29 3.26 -43.03
CA THR A 270 -13.83 2.87 -44.33
C THR A 270 -12.69 2.57 -45.28
N ALA A 271 -12.59 1.31 -45.71
CA ALA A 271 -11.67 0.85 -46.74
C ALA A 271 -12.35 0.90 -48.11
N LYS A 272 -11.64 1.37 -49.13
CA LYS A 272 -12.07 1.36 -50.53
C LYS A 272 -11.00 0.71 -51.40
N ASN A 273 -11.37 -0.28 -52.20
CA ASN A 273 -10.46 -0.92 -53.15
C ASN A 273 -10.45 -0.22 -54.52
N THR A 274 -9.57 -0.65 -55.42
CA THR A 274 -9.43 -0.11 -56.78
C THR A 274 -10.69 -0.26 -57.64
N SER A 275 -11.50 -1.29 -57.39
CA SER A 275 -12.80 -1.51 -58.03
C SER A 275 -13.91 -0.61 -57.49
N GLY A 276 -13.61 0.26 -56.52
CA GLY A 276 -14.58 1.17 -55.91
C GLY A 276 -15.44 0.56 -54.81
N GLN A 277 -15.26 -0.72 -54.46
CA GLN A 277 -16.00 -1.38 -53.40
C GLN A 277 -15.54 -0.88 -52.03
N THR A 278 -16.51 -0.64 -51.13
CA THR A 278 -16.25 -0.11 -49.79
C THR A 278 -16.65 -1.09 -48.70
N ALA A 279 -15.85 -1.18 -47.65
CA ALA A 279 -16.20 -1.87 -46.41
C ALA A 279 -15.89 -0.96 -45.22
N SER A 280 -16.78 -0.92 -44.22
CA SER A 280 -16.60 -0.10 -43.02
C SER A 280 -16.73 -0.91 -41.74
N ALA A 281 -15.97 -0.55 -40.72
CA ALA A 281 -16.12 -1.09 -39.37
C ALA A 281 -15.62 -0.11 -38.32
N TYR A 282 -16.10 -0.26 -37.09
CA TYR A 282 -15.58 0.50 -35.96
C TYR A 282 -14.33 -0.15 -35.36
N TYR A 283 -13.39 0.72 -34.96
CA TYR A 283 -12.17 0.37 -34.26
C TYR A 283 -12.02 1.19 -32.99
N GLY A 284 -11.50 0.58 -31.92
CA GLY A 284 -11.22 1.25 -30.66
C GLY A 284 -9.72 1.37 -30.39
N VAL A 285 -9.24 2.57 -30.08
CA VAL A 285 -7.90 2.80 -29.52
C VAL A 285 -8.00 2.97 -28.02
N GLN A 286 -7.42 2.04 -27.27
CA GLN A 286 -7.54 1.97 -25.82
C GLN A 286 -6.28 2.47 -25.11
N PHE A 287 -6.48 3.24 -24.05
CA PHE A 287 -5.47 3.58 -23.06
C PHE A 287 -5.92 3.04 -21.70
N SER A 288 -5.06 2.26 -21.06
CA SER A 288 -5.32 1.63 -19.75
C SER A 288 -4.77 2.48 -18.60
N ASN A 289 -5.06 2.06 -17.35
CA ASN A 289 -4.58 2.69 -16.12
C ASN A 289 -5.04 4.16 -15.98
N ILE A 290 -6.27 4.43 -16.37
CA ILE A 290 -6.86 5.77 -16.25
C ILE A 290 -7.29 6.03 -14.82
N ASN A 291 -6.67 7.04 -14.20
CA ASN A 291 -6.94 7.52 -12.85
C ASN A 291 -6.54 9.00 -12.74
N SER A 292 -6.56 9.57 -11.53
CA SER A 292 -6.23 10.98 -11.29
C SER A 292 -4.81 11.41 -11.72
N ARG A 293 -3.90 10.48 -12.04
CA ARG A 293 -2.58 10.79 -12.65
C ARG A 293 -2.62 10.90 -14.17
N TYR A 294 -3.78 10.90 -14.81
CA TYR A 294 -3.92 10.95 -16.27
C TYR A 294 -3.11 12.07 -16.93
N LYS A 295 -2.86 13.22 -16.26
CA LYS A 295 -2.03 14.30 -16.82
C LYS A 295 -0.57 13.89 -17.02
N THR A 296 0.03 13.25 -16.02
CA THR A 296 1.46 12.88 -16.01
C THR A 296 1.73 11.46 -16.48
N ALA A 297 0.69 10.64 -16.65
CA ALA A 297 0.82 9.28 -17.16
C ALA A 297 1.38 9.25 -18.60
N VAL A 298 2.24 8.27 -18.89
CA VAL A 298 2.68 7.97 -20.26
C VAL A 298 1.48 7.53 -21.10
N LYS A 299 1.36 8.08 -22.31
CA LYS A 299 0.21 7.87 -23.21
C LYS A 299 0.44 6.69 -24.15
N THR A 300 0.59 5.50 -23.58
CA THR A 300 0.76 4.27 -24.37
C THR A 300 -0.61 3.65 -24.67
N SER A 301 -0.96 3.53 -25.94
CA SER A 301 -2.18 2.84 -26.36
C SER A 301 -1.93 1.39 -26.77
N SER A 302 -2.96 0.55 -26.69
CA SER A 302 -2.95 -0.73 -27.42
C SER A 302 -3.02 -0.49 -28.94
N ALA A 303 -2.82 -1.55 -29.73
CA ALA A 303 -3.25 -1.56 -31.14
C ALA A 303 -4.76 -1.26 -31.22
N ALA A 304 -5.18 -0.64 -32.33
CA ALA A 304 -6.61 -0.39 -32.54
C ALA A 304 -7.30 -1.73 -32.81
N GLY A 305 -8.24 -2.12 -31.96
CA GLY A 305 -8.98 -3.37 -32.12
C GLY A 305 -10.25 -3.13 -32.92
N ARG A 306 -10.55 -3.96 -33.92
CA ARG A 306 -11.88 -3.96 -34.55
C ARG A 306 -12.92 -4.32 -33.50
N LEU A 307 -14.03 -3.59 -33.46
CA LEU A 307 -15.09 -3.81 -32.49
C LEU A 307 -16.00 -4.94 -32.96
N TYR A 308 -16.34 -5.83 -32.02
CA TYR A 308 -17.25 -6.95 -32.23
C TYR A 308 -18.24 -7.02 -31.08
N PHE A 309 -19.39 -7.63 -31.32
CA PHE A 309 -20.28 -8.02 -30.24
C PHE A 309 -19.68 -9.16 -29.41
N THR A 310 -19.99 -9.12 -28.12
CA THR A 310 -19.51 -10.08 -27.12
C THR A 310 -20.33 -11.38 -27.10
N SER A 311 -21.47 -11.45 -27.80
CA SER A 311 -22.41 -12.59 -27.75
C SER A 311 -22.34 -13.49 -28.99
N GLY A 312 -21.75 -14.68 -28.84
CA GLY A 312 -21.98 -15.88 -29.67
C GLY A 312 -21.43 -15.90 -31.10
N THR A 313 -21.55 -14.81 -31.86
CA THR A 313 -20.98 -14.67 -33.21
C THR A 313 -20.15 -13.38 -33.29
N ARG A 314 -18.96 -13.46 -33.89
CA ARG A 314 -18.06 -12.30 -34.10
C ARG A 314 -18.59 -11.40 -35.21
N THR A 315 -19.74 -10.78 -34.95
CA THR A 315 -20.32 -9.77 -35.84
C THR A 315 -19.63 -8.43 -35.56
N ALA A 316 -19.08 -7.81 -36.60
CA ALA A 316 -18.40 -6.53 -36.47
C ALA A 316 -19.40 -5.40 -36.24
N VAL A 317 -19.01 -4.43 -35.40
CA VAL A 317 -19.78 -3.21 -35.19
C VAL A 317 -19.66 -2.31 -36.41
N THR A 318 -20.80 -1.89 -36.96
CA THR A 318 -20.89 -1.03 -38.14
C THR A 318 -21.76 0.22 -37.94
N ASP A 319 -22.47 0.31 -36.81
CA ASP A 319 -23.29 1.45 -36.41
C ASP A 319 -22.81 2.04 -35.06
N SER A 320 -22.85 3.37 -34.91
CA SER A 320 -22.36 4.03 -33.69
C SER A 320 -23.22 3.74 -32.46
N SER A 321 -24.51 3.48 -32.64
CA SER A 321 -25.43 3.09 -31.55
C SER A 321 -25.04 1.78 -30.86
N GLN A 322 -24.24 0.94 -31.53
CA GLN A 322 -23.82 -0.36 -31.05
C GLN A 322 -22.52 -0.32 -30.22
N ILE A 323 -21.80 0.81 -30.21
CA ILE A 323 -20.48 0.93 -29.59
C ILE A 323 -20.53 0.66 -28.08
N GLN A 324 -21.54 1.19 -27.38
CA GLN A 324 -21.67 0.98 -25.94
C GLN A 324 -21.80 -0.50 -25.58
N GLN A 325 -22.61 -1.23 -26.35
CA GLN A 325 -22.81 -2.67 -26.15
C GLN A 325 -21.51 -3.44 -26.39
N ALA A 326 -20.73 -3.08 -27.41
CA ALA A 326 -19.44 -3.71 -27.68
C ALA A 326 -18.39 -3.41 -26.60
N PHE A 327 -18.46 -2.25 -25.95
CA PHE A 327 -17.57 -1.89 -24.86
C PHE A 327 -18.03 -2.40 -23.49
N THR A 328 -19.29 -2.78 -23.33
CA THR A 328 -19.81 -3.30 -22.06
C THR A 328 -19.73 -4.83 -22.04
N ASN A 329 -19.14 -5.41 -21.00
CA ASN A 329 -19.01 -6.86 -20.87
C ASN A 329 -18.95 -7.30 -19.39
N SER A 330 -18.64 -8.58 -19.14
CA SER A 330 -18.54 -9.13 -17.78
C SER A 330 -17.46 -8.48 -16.92
N THR A 331 -16.48 -7.81 -17.52
CA THR A 331 -15.35 -7.15 -16.83
C THR A 331 -15.48 -5.63 -16.79
N TYR A 332 -16.22 -5.03 -17.72
CA TYR A 332 -16.29 -3.57 -17.90
C TYR A 332 -17.71 -3.05 -18.01
N ASP A 333 -17.95 -1.90 -17.39
CA ASP A 333 -19.06 -1.01 -17.73
C ASP A 333 -18.53 0.15 -18.57
N ALA A 334 -19.24 0.48 -19.65
CA ALA A 334 -18.84 1.56 -20.55
C ALA A 334 -19.85 2.72 -20.50
N SER A 335 -19.31 3.93 -20.45
CA SER A 335 -20.09 5.16 -20.52
C SER A 335 -19.39 6.17 -21.43
N LYS A 336 -20.16 6.87 -22.25
CA LYS A 336 -19.63 7.88 -23.17
C LYS A 336 -19.13 9.07 -22.35
N ILE A 337 -17.95 9.59 -22.68
CA ILE A 337 -17.48 10.87 -22.16
C ILE A 337 -18.05 11.95 -23.09
N GLU A 338 -18.77 12.90 -22.51
CA GLU A 338 -19.42 14.01 -23.24
C GLU A 338 -18.46 15.16 -23.59
#